data_AF-A0A369PPK2-F1
#
_entry.id   AF-A0A369PPK2-F1
#
_cell.length_a   1.000
_cell.length_b   1.000
_cell.length_c   1.000
_cell.angle_alpha   90.00
_cell.angle_beta   90.00
_cell.angle_gamma   90.00
#
_symmetry.space_group_name_H-M   'P 1'
#
loop_
_entity.id
_entity.type
_entity.pdbx_description
1 polymer ?
#
loop_
_entity_poly.entity_id
_entity_poly.type
_entity_poly.pdbx_seq_one_letter_code
_entity_poly.pdbx_strand_id
1 'polypeptide(L)'
;MKKLLLPLLAILCIFYLSCKKGNDGPGEIYGKWKLTETLMDPGDGSGKYQKVKGKDQYLILEKSGKIEGDVLAEFSTFKILDSVRIEIKAKSNNQALTYYYKVSAKSLTLNPPCIEGCGLRFERN
;
A
#
# COMPACT_ATOMS: atom_id res chain seq x y z
N MET A 1 34.61 -28.22 -34.23
CA MET A 1 34.40 -27.11 -33.27
C MET A 1 32.92 -27.02 -32.90
N LYS A 2 32.44 -27.79 -31.91
CA LYS A 2 31.02 -27.82 -31.47
C LYS A 2 30.91 -28.14 -29.97
N LYS A 3 31.75 -27.52 -29.13
CA LYS A 3 31.75 -27.79 -27.67
C LYS A 3 31.52 -26.56 -26.79
N LEU A 4 31.27 -25.39 -27.39
CA LEU A 4 31.05 -24.12 -26.68
C LEU A 4 29.58 -23.65 -26.65
N LEU A 5 28.64 -24.44 -27.19
CA LEU A 5 27.21 -24.07 -27.21
C LEU A 5 26.45 -24.45 -25.93
N LEU A 6 27.00 -25.33 -25.09
CA LEU A 6 26.34 -25.76 -23.85
C LEU A 6 26.38 -24.75 -22.68
N PRO A 7 27.48 -24.01 -22.41
CA PRO A 7 27.52 -23.10 -21.25
C PRO A 7 26.70 -21.81 -21.45
N LEU A 8 26.42 -21.42 -22.70
CA LEU A 8 25.62 -20.23 -23.01
C LEU A 8 24.12 -20.43 -22.70
N LEU A 9 23.61 -21.66 -22.86
CA LEU A 9 22.21 -21.99 -22.57
C LEU A 9 21.93 -22.07 -21.06
N ALA A 10 22.94 -22.43 -20.26
CA ALA A 10 22.81 -22.53 -18.80
C ALA A 10 22.67 -21.16 -18.11
N ILE A 11 23.27 -20.10 -18.67
CA ILE A 11 23.21 -18.73 -18.12
C ILE A 11 21.83 -18.08 -18.34
N LEU A 12 21.11 -18.46 -19.41
CA LEU A 12 19.79 -17.91 -19.72
C LEU A 12 18.69 -18.41 -18.77
N CYS A 13 18.87 -19.57 -18.15
CA CYS A 13 17.89 -20.15 -17.22
C CYS A 13 17.86 -19.47 -15.83
N ILE A 14 18.93 -18.77 -15.44
CA ILE A 14 19.06 -18.20 -14.08
C ILE A 14 18.18 -16.95 -13.92
N PHE A 15 17.79 -16.28 -15.01
CA PHE A 15 16.93 -15.10 -14.98
C PHE A 15 15.45 -15.40 -14.71
N TYR A 16 15.00 -16.65 -14.79
CA TYR A 16 13.58 -17.01 -14.58
C TYR A 16 13.19 -17.24 -13.10
N LEU A 17 14.15 -17.30 -12.18
CA LEU A 17 13.87 -17.58 -10.76
C LEU A 17 13.53 -16.34 -9.92
N SER A 18 13.60 -15.12 -10.48
CA SER A 18 13.40 -13.88 -9.70
C SER A 18 12.00 -13.28 -9.85
N CYS A 19 10.96 -14.09 -9.72
CA CYS A 19 9.60 -13.58 -9.53
C CYS A 19 8.92 -14.26 -8.35
N LYS A 20 9.31 -13.88 -7.13
CA LYS A 20 8.47 -14.11 -5.95
C LYS A 20 7.34 -13.08 -5.96
N LYS A 21 6.32 -13.31 -6.78
CA LYS A 21 5.06 -12.57 -6.66
C LYS A 21 4.34 -13.12 -5.43
N GLY A 22 4.37 -12.38 -4.33
CA GLY A 22 3.52 -12.67 -3.17
C GLY A 22 2.07 -12.69 -3.64
N ASN A 23 1.51 -13.90 -3.73
CA ASN A 23 0.18 -14.14 -4.29
C ASN A 23 -0.86 -14.12 -3.16
N ASP A 24 -0.86 -13.05 -2.38
CA ASP A 24 -2.02 -12.74 -1.55
C ASP A 24 -3.11 -12.36 -2.56
N GLY A 25 -4.11 -13.23 -2.73
CA GLY A 25 -5.14 -13.14 -3.77
C GLY A 25 -5.89 -11.79 -3.82
N PRO A 26 -6.88 -11.63 -4.74
CA PRO A 26 -7.58 -10.36 -4.90
C PRO A 26 -8.10 -9.86 -3.55
N GLY A 27 -7.66 -8.66 -3.15
CA GLY A 27 -7.97 -8.09 -1.85
C GLY A 27 -9.25 -7.27 -1.87
N GLU A 28 -10.13 -7.49 -0.89
CA GLU A 28 -11.21 -6.55 -0.58
C GLU A 28 -10.64 -5.40 0.27
N ILE A 29 -10.92 -4.15 -0.10
CA ILE A 29 -10.44 -2.96 0.64
C ILE A 29 -11.23 -2.71 1.93
N TYR A 30 -12.48 -3.15 1.96
CA TYR A 30 -13.34 -3.00 3.13
C TYR A 30 -12.84 -3.85 4.30
N GLY A 31 -13.07 -3.37 5.51
CA GLY A 31 -12.73 -4.08 6.75
C GLY A 31 -11.85 -3.27 7.69
N LYS A 32 -11.33 -3.97 8.71
CA LYS A 32 -10.47 -3.43 9.74
C LYS A 32 -9.00 -3.72 9.42
N TRP A 33 -8.20 -2.68 9.50
CA TRP A 33 -6.80 -2.65 9.08
C TRP A 33 -5.94 -2.12 10.21
N LYS A 34 -4.93 -2.89 10.64
CA LYS A 34 -3.96 -2.48 11.65
C LYS A 34 -2.79 -1.77 10.97
N LEU A 35 -2.46 -0.55 11.39
CA LEU A 35 -1.30 0.17 10.88
C LEU A 35 -0.01 -0.49 11.37
N THR A 36 0.88 -0.82 10.43
CA THR A 36 2.13 -1.52 10.74
C THR A 36 3.37 -0.71 10.37
N GLU A 37 3.32 0.06 9.29
CA GLU A 37 4.45 0.89 8.86
C GLU A 37 4.01 2.24 8.31
N THR A 38 4.85 3.25 8.48
CA THR A 38 4.68 4.59 7.89
C THR A 38 5.94 5.01 7.14
N LEU A 39 5.76 5.78 6.08
CA LEU A 39 6.82 6.39 5.29
C LEU A 39 6.61 7.90 5.28
N MET A 40 7.70 8.63 5.52
CA MET A 40 7.80 10.07 5.33
C MET A 40 9.22 10.36 4.85
N ASP A 41 9.36 10.75 3.59
CA ASP A 41 10.61 11.12 2.96
C ASP A 41 10.90 12.61 3.22
N PRO A 42 12.14 12.99 3.58
CA PRO A 42 12.49 14.38 3.85
C PRO A 42 12.75 15.21 2.56
N GLY A 43 12.64 14.60 1.37
CA GLY A 43 12.84 15.25 0.08
C GLY A 43 14.18 14.94 -0.58
N ASP A 44 15.00 14.06 0.01
CA ASP A 44 16.28 13.60 -0.54
C ASP A 44 16.23 12.16 -1.09
N GLY A 45 15.05 11.51 -1.04
CA GLY A 45 14.85 10.14 -1.50
C GLY A 45 15.35 9.07 -0.52
N SER A 46 15.76 9.45 0.69
CA SER A 46 16.23 8.51 1.72
C SER A 46 15.12 7.87 2.55
N GLY A 47 13.87 8.31 2.37
CA GLY A 47 12.70 7.87 3.10
C GLY A 47 12.49 6.36 3.00
N LYS A 48 12.26 5.73 4.15
CA LYS A 48 11.97 4.29 4.25
C LYS A 48 10.77 4.06 5.14
N TYR A 49 10.05 2.98 4.86
CA TYR A 49 9.01 2.50 5.77
C TYR A 49 9.62 2.15 7.11
N GLN A 50 9.05 2.72 8.17
CA GLN A 50 9.41 2.46 9.55
C GLN A 50 8.23 1.80 10.25
N LYS A 51 8.51 0.77 11.06
CA LYS A 51 7.49 0.11 11.88
C LYS A 51 6.90 1.09 12.88
N VAL A 52 5.57 1.09 13.00
CA VAL A 52 4.87 1.84 14.05
C VAL A 52 5.23 1.23 15.40
N LYS A 53 5.52 2.10 16.37
CA LYS A 53 5.82 1.74 17.76
C LYS A 53 4.72 2.27 18.67
N GLY A 54 4.43 1.56 19.76
CA GLY A 54 3.45 1.97 20.76
C GLY A 54 2.15 1.18 20.65
N LYS A 55 1.03 1.84 20.96
CA LYS A 55 -0.30 1.23 20.91
C LYS A 55 -0.69 0.93 19.47
N ASP A 56 -1.41 -0.16 19.27
CA ASP A 56 -1.99 -0.50 17.98
C ASP A 56 -2.97 0.59 17.54
N GLN A 57 -2.90 0.95 16.25
CA GLN A 57 -3.78 1.92 15.62
C GLN A 57 -4.51 1.25 14.46
N TYR A 58 -5.79 1.57 14.30
CA TYR A 58 -6.65 0.91 13.31
C TYR A 58 -7.28 1.90 12.33
N LEU A 59 -7.51 1.42 11.11
CA LEU A 59 -8.34 2.04 10.08
C LEU A 59 -9.49 1.09 9.75
N ILE A 60 -10.72 1.61 9.70
CA ILE A 60 -11.91 0.85 9.31
C ILE A 60 -12.49 1.50 8.06
N LEU A 61 -12.59 0.71 7.00
CA LEU A 61 -13.19 1.11 5.73
C LEU A 61 -14.50 0.35 5.54
N GLU A 62 -15.62 1.02 5.75
CA GLU A 62 -16.94 0.40 5.62
C GLU A 62 -17.42 0.34 4.16
N LYS A 63 -18.29 -0.63 3.86
CA LYS A 63 -18.98 -0.71 2.56
C LYS A 63 -19.88 0.49 2.27
N SER A 64 -20.31 1.21 3.32
CA SER A 64 -21.05 2.47 3.24
C SER A 64 -20.21 3.63 2.67
N GLY A 65 -18.88 3.48 2.59
CA GLY A 65 -17.95 4.56 2.27
C GLY A 65 -17.53 5.39 3.50
N LYS A 66 -17.90 4.98 4.72
CA LYS A 66 -17.46 5.64 5.96
C LYS A 66 -16.05 5.21 6.36
N ILE A 67 -15.29 6.15 6.94
CA ILE A 67 -14.01 5.91 7.58
C ILE A 67 -14.17 6.00 9.10
N GLU A 68 -13.64 5.01 9.81
CA GLU A 68 -13.51 5.03 11.27
C GLU A 68 -12.12 4.56 11.73
N GLY A 69 -11.84 4.68 13.03
CA GLY A 69 -10.59 4.25 13.65
C GLY A 69 -9.69 5.42 14.09
N ASP A 70 -8.48 5.06 14.50
CA ASP A 70 -7.46 5.98 15.02
C ASP A 70 -6.67 6.66 13.88
N VAL A 71 -6.51 5.94 12.77
CA VAL A 71 -5.77 6.41 11.59
C VAL A 71 -6.74 7.08 10.64
N LEU A 72 -6.34 8.23 10.06
CA LEU A 72 -7.22 9.07 9.22
C LEU A 72 -8.45 9.62 9.98
N ALA A 73 -8.32 9.86 11.29
CA ALA A 73 -9.42 10.34 12.15
C ALA A 73 -10.00 11.70 11.74
N GLU A 74 -9.24 12.50 10.99
CA GLU A 74 -9.64 13.76 10.38
C GLU A 74 -10.51 13.61 9.12
N PHE A 75 -10.65 12.38 8.60
CA PHE A 75 -11.42 12.06 7.40
C PHE A 75 -12.72 11.34 7.72
N SER A 76 -13.76 11.61 6.92
CA SER A 76 -15.14 11.15 7.14
C SER A 76 -15.53 9.98 6.26
N THR A 77 -15.19 10.09 4.98
CA THR A 77 -15.70 9.19 3.93
C THR A 77 -14.63 8.93 2.88
N PHE A 78 -14.78 7.83 2.17
CA PHE A 78 -13.99 7.49 1.00
C PHE A 78 -14.85 7.00 -0.15
N LYS A 79 -14.30 7.10 -1.36
CA LYS A 79 -14.87 6.56 -2.58
C LYS A 79 -13.77 5.95 -3.44
N ILE A 80 -13.95 4.71 -3.87
CA ILE A 80 -13.05 4.08 -4.85
C ILE A 80 -13.29 4.74 -6.20
N LEU A 81 -12.24 5.30 -6.80
CA LEU A 81 -12.33 5.93 -8.12
C LEU A 81 -12.03 4.92 -9.22
N ASP A 82 -11.01 4.09 -9.02
CA ASP A 82 -10.60 3.02 -9.94
C ASP A 82 -9.73 1.98 -9.20
N SER A 83 -9.01 1.13 -9.93
CA SER A 83 -8.21 0.03 -9.37
C SER A 83 -6.97 0.48 -8.57
N VAL A 84 -6.58 1.75 -8.64
CA VAL A 84 -5.38 2.28 -7.95
C VAL A 84 -5.61 3.59 -7.21
N ARG A 85 -6.77 4.25 -7.37
CA ARG A 85 -7.10 5.53 -6.72
C ARG A 85 -8.34 5.46 -5.84
N ILE A 86 -8.23 6.10 -4.68
CA ILE A 86 -9.30 6.29 -3.70
C ILE A 86 -9.38 7.78 -3.36
N GLU A 87 -10.59 8.32 -3.38
CA GLU A 87 -10.89 9.66 -2.89
C GLU A 87 -11.20 9.58 -1.39
N ILE A 88 -10.62 10.46 -0.59
CA ILE A 88 -10.82 10.54 0.86
C ILE A 88 -11.23 11.97 1.22
N LYS A 89 -12.30 12.12 2.02
CA LYS A 89 -12.92 13.42 2.30
C LYS A 89 -12.71 13.87 3.74
N ALA A 90 -12.15 15.06 3.92
CA ALA A 90 -11.90 15.65 5.23
C ALA A 90 -13.20 16.03 5.95
N LYS A 91 -13.23 15.86 7.28
CA LYS A 91 -14.35 16.26 8.15
C LYS A 91 -14.50 17.78 8.24
N SER A 92 -13.38 18.52 8.25
CA SER A 92 -13.35 19.94 8.60
C SER A 92 -13.95 20.85 7.53
N ASN A 93 -13.60 20.63 6.27
CA ASN A 93 -13.92 21.53 5.15
C ASN A 93 -14.51 20.80 3.95
N ASN A 94 -14.84 19.50 4.10
CA ASN A 94 -15.42 18.69 3.04
C ASN A 94 -14.50 18.55 1.79
N GLN A 95 -13.22 18.90 1.90
CA GLN A 95 -12.24 18.77 0.83
C GLN A 95 -11.95 17.30 0.56
N ALA A 96 -11.86 16.96 -0.72
CA ALA A 96 -11.50 15.62 -1.17
C ALA A 96 -10.03 15.58 -1.61
N LEU A 97 -9.32 14.54 -1.17
CA LEU A 97 -7.95 14.25 -1.56
C LEU A 97 -7.92 12.89 -2.25
N THR A 98 -7.19 12.78 -3.36
CA THR A 98 -6.99 11.49 -4.04
C THR A 98 -5.72 10.84 -3.54
N TYR A 99 -5.86 9.63 -3.02
CA TYR A 99 -4.77 8.77 -2.58
C TYR A 99 -4.57 7.67 -3.63
N TYR A 100 -3.33 7.23 -3.79
CA TYR A 100 -3.10 5.93 -4.42
C TYR A 100 -3.25 4.83 -3.39
N TYR A 101 -3.73 3.66 -3.82
CA TYR A 101 -3.84 2.51 -2.94
C TYR A 101 -3.43 1.22 -3.64
N LYS A 102 -3.05 0.24 -2.82
CA LYS A 102 -2.86 -1.15 -3.23
C LYS A 102 -3.41 -2.06 -2.16
N VAL A 103 -4.22 -3.03 -2.55
CA VAL A 103 -4.85 -3.97 -1.62
C VAL A 103 -4.61 -5.41 -2.06
N SER A 104 -4.40 -6.29 -1.08
CA SER A 104 -4.36 -7.74 -1.21
C SER A 104 -5.22 -8.38 -0.12
N ALA A 105 -5.35 -9.71 -0.10
CA ALA A 105 -6.05 -10.40 0.98
C ALA A 105 -5.50 -10.05 2.40
N LYS A 106 -4.23 -9.68 2.52
CA LYS A 106 -3.57 -9.46 3.83
C LYS A 106 -3.09 -8.03 4.08
N SER A 107 -2.91 -7.23 3.03
CA SER A 107 -2.28 -5.92 3.15
C SER A 107 -3.06 -4.83 2.44
N LEU A 108 -2.98 -3.63 3.00
CA LEU A 108 -3.43 -2.39 2.40
C LEU A 108 -2.28 -1.39 2.47
N THR A 109 -2.03 -0.71 1.36
CA THR A 109 -1.15 0.45 1.30
C THR A 109 -1.97 1.64 0.85
N LEU A 110 -1.84 2.76 1.56
CA LEU A 110 -2.39 4.06 1.18
C LEU A 110 -1.25 5.06 1.00
N ASN A 111 -1.25 5.77 -0.13
CA ASN A 111 -0.27 6.81 -0.45
C ASN A 111 -1.01 8.14 -0.62
N PRO A 112 -0.95 9.03 0.39
CA PRO A 112 -1.47 10.38 0.29
C PRO A 112 -0.79 11.19 -0.83
N PRO A 113 -1.41 12.29 -1.31
CA PRO A 113 -0.85 13.16 -2.33
C PRO A 113 0.23 14.10 -1.73
N CYS A 114 1.31 13.53 -1.22
CA CYS A 114 2.45 14.29 -0.70
C CYS A 114 3.39 14.71 -1.84
N ILE A 115 4.08 15.85 -1.66
CA ILE A 115 5.14 16.30 -2.59
C ILE A 115 6.34 15.36 -2.46
N GLU A 116 6.75 15.07 -1.23
CA GLU A 116 7.74 14.06 -0.88
C GLU A 116 7.08 12.69 -0.66
N GLY A 117 7.84 11.60 -0.79
CA GLY A 117 7.30 10.25 -0.64
C GLY A 117 6.68 10.00 0.74
N CYS A 118 5.38 9.69 0.78
CA CYS A 118 4.69 9.34 2.02
C CYS A 118 3.81 8.10 1.83
N GLY A 119 3.54 7.37 2.91
CA GLY A 119 2.72 6.17 2.81
C GLY A 119 2.37 5.52 4.13
N LEU A 120 1.27 4.80 4.13
CA LEU A 120 0.75 4.03 5.25
C LEU A 120 0.60 2.58 4.80
N ARG A 121 1.12 1.64 5.58
CA ARG A 121 0.94 0.20 5.35
C ARG A 121 0.20 -0.42 6.51
N PHE A 122 -0.71 -1.31 6.15
CA PHE A 122 -1.59 -1.99 7.08
C PHE A 122 -1.59 -3.49 6.82
N GLU A 123 -1.89 -4.24 7.88
CA GLU A 123 -2.22 -5.65 7.84
C GLU A 123 -3.68 -5.87 8.22
N ARG A 124 -4.29 -6.90 7.63
CA ARG A 124 -5.66 -7.32 7.93
C ARG A 124 -5.76 -7.71 9.42
N ASN A 125 -6.75 -7.18 10.13
CA ASN A 125 -7.06 -7.58 11.51
C ASN A 125 -8.32 -8.44 11.60
#